data_AF-A0A522CBJ8-F1
#
_entry.id   AF-A0A522CBJ8-F1
#
_cell.length_a   1.000
_cell.length_b   1.000
_cell.length_c   1.000
_cell.angle_alpha   90.00
_cell.angle_beta   90.00
_cell.angle_gamma   90.00
#
_symmetry.space_group_name_H-M   'P 1'
#
loop_
_entity.id
_entity.type
_entity.pdbx_description
1 polymer ?
#
loop_
_entity_poly.entity_id
_entity_poly.type
_entity_poly.pdbx_seq_one_letter_code
_entity_poly.pdbx_strand_id
1 'polypeptide(L)'
;MSEEIPSSPPEDPIRGVAHAFCETGTEGVIWSLQDEKHISPDGKQWSYDGLNCLEDGDFLRVFNDAARKDVLWEGEIKLKYPGTLEYNRGVQDGVDERSWAKMFFDEKPAILIKKEAYIKVKADAAAKAVQQKEASDLARACHEGVEVDPLKPLRIIKPRQ
;
A
#
# COMPACT_ATOMS: atom_id res chain seq x y z
N MET A 1 -10.16 -26.40 24.35
CA MET A 1 -10.81 -26.33 23.02
C MET A 1 -9.96 -25.39 22.21
N SER A 2 -9.24 -25.93 21.24
CA SER A 2 -8.30 -25.19 20.39
C SER A 2 -9.10 -24.48 19.31
N GLU A 3 -9.10 -23.16 19.29
CA GLU A 3 -9.52 -22.41 18.11
C GLU A 3 -8.28 -22.12 17.28
N GLU A 4 -8.09 -22.94 16.24
CA GLU A 4 -7.17 -22.65 15.14
C GLU A 4 -7.73 -21.45 14.37
N ILE A 5 -7.13 -20.27 14.57
CA ILE A 5 -7.41 -19.10 13.74
C ILE A 5 -6.77 -19.36 12.36
N PRO A 6 -7.52 -19.22 11.26
CA PRO A 6 -7.08 -19.70 9.96
C PRO A 6 -5.85 -18.95 9.42
N SER A 7 -4.95 -19.77 8.90
CA SER A 7 -3.90 -19.48 7.94
C SER A 7 -4.47 -18.78 6.69
N SER A 8 -4.56 -17.44 6.70
CA SER A 8 -4.77 -16.67 5.46
C SER A 8 -3.42 -16.17 4.91
N PRO A 9 -3.14 -16.32 3.60
CA PRO A 9 -1.96 -15.73 2.96
C PRO A 9 -1.94 -14.20 3.13
N PRO A 10 -0.83 -13.48 2.83
CA PRO A 10 -0.91 -12.03 2.71
C PRO A 10 -1.97 -11.71 1.67
N GLU A 11 -3.09 -11.11 2.09
CA GLU A 11 -4.23 -10.88 1.23
C GLU A 11 -3.79 -10.09 -0.01
N ASP A 12 -4.21 -10.58 -1.19
CA ASP A 12 -3.91 -9.93 -2.45
C ASP A 12 -4.36 -8.46 -2.40
N PRO A 13 -3.63 -7.54 -3.06
CA PRO A 13 -4.05 -6.14 -3.15
C PRO A 13 -5.49 -6.03 -3.66
N ILE A 14 -6.32 -5.28 -2.93
CA ILE A 14 -7.72 -5.06 -3.27
C ILE A 14 -7.77 -4.05 -4.42
N ARG A 15 -8.43 -4.43 -5.50
CA ARG A 15 -8.59 -3.60 -6.70
C ARG A 15 -9.98 -3.03 -6.73
N GLY A 16 -10.08 -1.76 -7.08
CA GLY A 16 -11.38 -1.10 -7.09
C GLY A 16 -11.30 0.35 -7.52
N VAL A 17 -12.21 1.15 -6.99
CA VAL A 17 -12.28 2.60 -7.16
C VAL A 17 -12.21 3.29 -5.81
N ALA A 18 -11.55 4.45 -5.74
CA ALA A 18 -11.61 5.32 -4.58
C ALA A 18 -13.04 5.85 -4.43
N HIS A 19 -13.71 5.59 -3.31
CA HIS A 19 -15.13 5.87 -3.14
C HIS A 19 -15.37 6.76 -1.91
N ALA A 20 -16.07 7.88 -2.13
CA ALA A 20 -16.50 8.79 -1.08
C ALA A 20 -17.85 8.31 -0.51
N PHE A 21 -17.79 7.46 0.51
CA PHE A 21 -19.01 6.93 1.13
C PHE A 21 -19.59 7.93 2.12
N CYS A 22 -20.86 8.30 1.92
CA CYS A 22 -21.61 9.16 2.84
C CYS A 22 -22.81 8.38 3.37
N GLU A 23 -22.79 8.01 4.65
CA GLU A 23 -23.94 7.35 5.27
C GLU A 23 -25.03 8.38 5.58
N THR A 24 -26.28 8.05 5.24
CA THR A 24 -27.42 8.96 5.50
C THR A 24 -27.57 9.18 7.00
N GLY A 25 -27.46 10.44 7.44
CA GLY A 25 -27.53 10.80 8.87
C GLY A 25 -26.17 10.99 9.55
N THR A 26 -25.06 10.76 8.83
CA THR A 26 -23.72 11.17 9.27
C THR A 26 -23.30 12.44 8.53
N GLU A 27 -22.87 13.47 9.25
CA GLU A 27 -22.42 14.74 8.66
C GLU A 27 -20.95 14.66 8.17
N GLY A 28 -20.60 13.62 7.40
CA GLY A 28 -19.23 13.49 6.89
C GLY A 28 -19.00 12.38 5.88
N VAL A 29 -17.80 12.41 5.30
CA VAL A 29 -17.36 11.46 4.27
C VAL A 29 -16.44 10.42 4.89
N ILE A 30 -16.71 9.15 4.55
CA ILE A 30 -15.84 8.02 4.82
C ILE A 30 -15.07 7.72 3.53
N TRP A 31 -13.77 8.00 3.54
CA TRP A 31 -12.89 7.63 2.43
C TRP A 31 -12.70 6.13 2.41
N SER A 32 -12.99 5.51 1.28
CA SER A 32 -12.96 4.06 1.12
C SER A 32 -12.46 3.66 -0.26
N LEU A 33 -12.12 2.39 -0.43
CA LEU A 33 -12.03 1.75 -1.73
C LEU A 33 -13.23 0.81 -1.89
N GLN A 34 -13.99 0.95 -2.97
CA GLN A 34 -15.02 -0.01 -3.33
C GLN A 34 -14.39 -1.11 -4.20
N ASP A 35 -14.38 -2.35 -3.71
CA ASP A 35 -13.81 -3.52 -4.42
C ASP A 35 -14.60 -3.80 -5.71
N GLU A 36 -13.88 -3.91 -6.83
CA GLU A 36 -14.45 -4.19 -8.14
C GLU A 36 -15.24 -5.52 -8.21
N LYS A 37 -14.92 -6.50 -7.35
CA LYS A 37 -15.67 -7.77 -7.24
C LYS A 37 -17.09 -7.57 -6.69
N HIS A 38 -17.32 -6.46 -6.02
CA HIS A 38 -18.58 -6.09 -5.38
C HIS A 38 -19.27 -4.92 -6.09
N ILE A 39 -18.86 -4.63 -7.33
CA ILE A 39 -19.51 -3.67 -8.21
C ILE A 39 -20.14 -4.45 -9.37
N SER A 40 -21.40 -4.16 -9.64
CA SER A 40 -22.11 -4.67 -10.83
C SER A 40 -21.41 -4.24 -12.13
N PRO A 41 -21.48 -5.03 -13.22
CA PRO A 41 -20.80 -4.69 -14.48
C PRO A 41 -21.21 -3.35 -15.09
N ASP A 42 -22.40 -2.83 -14.76
CA ASP A 42 -22.88 -1.52 -15.21
C ASP A 42 -22.52 -0.37 -14.25
N GLY A 43 -21.82 -0.66 -13.15
CA GLY A 43 -21.37 0.30 -12.15
C GLY A 43 -22.48 0.90 -11.28
N LYS A 44 -23.73 0.45 -11.44
CA LYS A 44 -24.89 1.10 -10.78
C LYS A 44 -25.21 0.56 -9.41
N GLN A 45 -24.76 -0.66 -9.13
CA GLN A 45 -24.93 -1.34 -7.86
C GLN A 45 -23.56 -1.67 -7.28
N TRP A 46 -23.40 -1.32 -6.01
CA TRP A 46 -22.28 -1.72 -5.16
C TRP A 46 -22.84 -2.31 -3.86
N SER A 47 -22.03 -3.07 -3.13
CA SER A 47 -22.42 -3.62 -1.82
C SER A 47 -21.48 -3.19 -0.70
N TYR A 48 -22.01 -3.17 0.53
CA TYR A 48 -21.24 -2.92 1.75
C TYR A 48 -20.08 -3.90 1.95
N ASP A 49 -20.20 -5.14 1.45
CA ASP A 49 -19.11 -6.13 1.55
C ASP A 49 -17.85 -5.71 0.79
N GLY A 50 -18.00 -4.89 -0.26
CA GLY A 50 -16.87 -4.34 -1.02
C GLY A 50 -16.32 -3.04 -0.46
N LEU A 51 -16.94 -2.47 0.58
CA LEU A 51 -16.59 -1.16 1.11
C LEU A 51 -15.39 -1.28 2.05
N ASN A 52 -14.22 -0.92 1.55
CA ASN A 52 -12.98 -0.96 2.31
C ASN A 52 -12.60 0.44 2.80
N CYS A 53 -13.06 0.81 4.00
CA CYS A 53 -12.71 2.08 4.63
C CYS A 53 -11.18 2.21 4.78
N LEU A 54 -10.65 3.40 4.52
CA LEU A 54 -9.22 3.68 4.66
C LEU A 54 -8.87 3.93 6.12
N GLU A 55 -7.74 3.38 6.54
CA GLU A 55 -7.20 3.54 7.89
C GLU A 55 -5.72 3.92 7.87
N ASP A 56 -5.24 4.53 8.96
CA ASP A 56 -3.84 4.93 9.09
C ASP A 56 -2.89 3.73 8.99
N GLY A 57 -1.95 3.81 8.05
CA GLY A 57 -0.99 2.77 7.74
C GLY A 57 -1.38 1.85 6.57
N ASP A 58 -2.60 1.96 6.05
CA ASP A 58 -2.95 1.38 4.76
C ASP A 58 -2.07 1.98 3.65
N PHE A 59 -1.85 1.22 2.57
CA PHE A 59 -1.20 1.75 1.38
C PHE A 59 -2.20 1.84 0.24
N LEU A 60 -2.32 3.02 -0.35
CA LEU A 60 -3.23 3.26 -1.45
C LEU A 60 -2.47 3.83 -2.64
N ARG A 61 -2.82 3.35 -3.83
CA ARG A 61 -2.36 3.89 -5.12
C ARG A 61 -3.57 4.20 -5.97
N VAL A 62 -3.69 5.46 -6.40
CA VAL A 62 -4.80 5.98 -7.21
C VAL A 62 -4.29 6.31 -8.61
N PHE A 63 -5.07 5.93 -9.62
CA PHE A 63 -4.73 6.09 -11.03
C PHE A 63 -5.60 7.13 -11.73
N ASN A 64 -5.12 7.61 -12.87
CA ASN A 64 -5.79 8.62 -13.68
C ASN A 64 -7.11 8.11 -14.31
N ASP A 65 -7.09 6.87 -14.80
CA ASP A 65 -8.15 6.23 -15.58
C ASP A 65 -8.16 4.70 -15.42
N ALA A 66 -9.14 4.04 -16.05
CA ALA A 66 -9.35 2.59 -15.98
C ALA A 66 -8.20 1.77 -16.59
N ALA A 67 -7.43 2.35 -17.53
CA ALA A 67 -6.23 1.71 -18.06
C ALA A 67 -5.04 1.77 -17.07
N ARG A 68 -5.18 2.54 -15.98
CA ARG A 68 -4.21 2.63 -14.87
C ARG A 68 -2.81 3.02 -15.34
N LYS A 69 -2.73 3.90 -16.35
CA LYS A 69 -1.47 4.29 -16.99
C LYS A 69 -0.64 5.22 -16.13
N ASP A 70 -1.28 6.23 -15.57
CA ASP A 70 -0.62 7.25 -14.76
C ASP A 70 -1.09 7.15 -13.30
N VAL A 71 -0.15 7.33 -12.37
CA VAL A 71 -0.44 7.39 -10.94
C VAL A 71 -0.73 8.84 -10.57
N LEU A 72 -1.94 9.11 -10.05
CA LEU A 72 -2.32 10.42 -9.53
C LEU A 72 -1.76 10.63 -8.12
N TRP A 73 -1.81 9.58 -7.31
CA TRP A 73 -1.31 9.60 -5.95
C TRP A 73 -0.94 8.20 -5.49
N GLU A 74 0.10 8.11 -4.67
CA GLU A 74 0.55 6.85 -4.07
C GLU A 74 1.18 7.14 -2.72
N GLY A 75 0.81 6.35 -1.71
CA GLY A 75 1.43 6.48 -0.41
C GLY A 75 0.76 5.69 0.69
N GLU A 76 1.36 5.82 1.86
CA GLU A 76 0.81 5.35 3.12
C GLU A 76 -0.23 6.36 3.62
N ILE A 77 -1.39 5.86 4.01
CA ILE A 77 -2.51 6.64 4.53
C ILE A 77 -2.15 7.19 5.92
N LYS A 78 -2.37 8.49 6.08
CA LYS A 78 -2.15 9.28 7.29
C LYS A 78 -3.22 10.34 7.36
N LEU A 79 -4.36 10.01 7.94
CA LEU A 79 -5.53 10.87 8.00
C LEU A 79 -5.35 11.90 9.13
N LYS A 80 -5.39 13.18 8.76
CA LYS A 80 -5.44 14.30 9.69
C LYS A 80 -6.87 14.73 9.90
N TYR A 81 -7.29 14.78 11.16
CA TYR A 81 -8.64 15.20 11.54
C TYR A 81 -8.62 16.69 11.90
N PRO A 82 -9.09 17.59 11.02
CA PRO A 82 -9.25 18.98 11.39
C PRO A 82 -10.36 19.05 12.47
N GLY A 83 -9.94 19.23 13.72
CA GLY A 83 -10.84 19.21 14.85
C GLY A 83 -11.95 20.27 14.72
N THR A 84 -13.19 19.81 14.78
CA THR A 84 -14.40 20.44 15.38
C THR A 84 -15.67 19.69 14.98
N LEU A 85 -15.63 18.89 13.91
CA LEU A 85 -16.74 18.02 13.50
C LEU A 85 -16.31 16.56 13.61
N GLU A 86 -16.93 15.85 14.54
CA GLU A 86 -16.70 14.43 14.88
C GLU A 86 -16.91 13.48 13.68
N TYR A 87 -17.50 13.98 12.59
CA TYR A 87 -17.96 13.19 11.45
C TYR A 87 -17.04 13.21 10.22
N ASN A 88 -16.04 14.10 10.15
CA ASN A 88 -15.09 14.11 9.03
C ASN A 88 -13.97 13.09 9.27
N ARG A 89 -13.88 12.03 8.45
CA ARG A 89 -12.83 10.98 8.57
C ARG A 89 -11.45 11.42 8.08
N GLY A 90 -11.09 12.68 8.33
CA GLY A 90 -9.79 13.27 8.08
C GLY A 90 -9.44 13.49 6.61
N VAL A 91 -8.36 14.21 6.36
CA VAL A 91 -7.77 14.43 5.02
C VAL A 91 -6.38 13.82 5.03
N GLN A 92 -5.96 13.22 3.92
CA GLN A 92 -4.61 12.68 3.81
C GLN A 92 -3.54 13.75 4.04
N ASP A 93 -2.60 13.47 4.94
CA ASP A 93 -1.51 14.37 5.25
C ASP A 93 -0.65 14.67 4.02
N GLY A 94 -0.30 15.95 3.85
CA GLY A 94 0.52 16.44 2.75
C GLY A 94 -0.19 16.49 1.40
N VAL A 95 -1.51 16.25 1.36
CA VAL A 95 -2.32 16.34 0.14
C VAL A 95 -3.35 17.47 0.28
N ASP A 96 -3.54 18.24 -0.79
CA ASP A 96 -4.61 19.24 -0.86
C ASP A 96 -5.98 18.55 -0.73
N GLU A 97 -6.83 19.09 0.14
CA GLU A 97 -8.14 18.52 0.46
C GLU A 97 -9.04 18.37 -0.76
N ARG A 98 -9.04 19.37 -1.66
CA ARG A 98 -9.88 19.32 -2.87
C ARG A 98 -9.43 18.24 -3.83
N SER A 99 -8.11 18.12 -4.01
CA SER A 99 -7.50 17.10 -4.87
C SER A 99 -7.75 15.71 -4.29
N TRP A 100 -7.62 15.55 -2.97
CA TRP A 100 -7.96 14.32 -2.26
C TRP A 100 -9.42 13.96 -2.47
N ALA A 101 -10.35 14.81 -2.08
CA ALA A 101 -11.79 14.60 -2.24
C ALA A 101 -12.17 14.29 -3.69
N LYS A 102 -11.60 15.04 -4.65
CA LYS A 102 -11.87 14.84 -6.08
C LYS A 102 -11.56 13.42 -6.54
N MET A 103 -10.48 12.79 -6.07
CA MET A 103 -10.15 11.42 -6.45
C MET A 103 -11.22 10.40 -6.03
N PHE A 104 -11.86 10.61 -4.88
CA PHE A 104 -12.88 9.71 -4.34
C PHE A 104 -14.28 10.01 -4.90
N PHE A 105 -14.62 11.29 -5.11
CA PHE A 105 -15.89 11.66 -5.74
C PHE A 105 -15.92 11.34 -7.25
N ASP A 106 -14.77 11.38 -7.93
CA ASP A 106 -14.65 10.96 -9.33
C ASP A 106 -14.52 9.44 -9.50
N GLU A 107 -14.52 8.66 -8.40
CA GLU A 107 -14.36 7.20 -8.41
C GLU A 107 -13.12 6.72 -9.16
N LYS A 108 -11.98 7.36 -8.89
CA LYS A 108 -10.73 7.05 -9.59
C LYS A 108 -10.28 5.61 -9.30
N PRO A 109 -9.83 4.86 -10.33
CA PRO A 109 -9.35 3.50 -10.11
C PRO A 109 -8.20 3.48 -9.12
N ALA A 110 -8.22 2.51 -8.21
CA ALA A 110 -7.27 2.44 -7.12
C ALA A 110 -6.90 1.00 -6.77
N ILE A 111 -5.79 0.84 -6.06
CA ILE A 111 -5.35 -0.39 -5.41
C ILE A 111 -5.09 -0.08 -3.95
N LEU A 112 -5.67 -0.89 -3.06
CA LEU A 112 -5.50 -0.80 -1.62
C LEU A 112 -4.75 -2.04 -1.12
N ILE A 113 -3.77 -1.82 -0.26
CA ILE A 113 -3.12 -2.88 0.52
C ILE A 113 -3.33 -2.52 1.98
N LYS A 114 -3.99 -3.42 2.71
CA LYS A 114 -4.22 -3.24 4.14
C LYS A 114 -2.92 -3.22 4.92
N LYS A 115 -2.86 -2.39 5.96
CA LYS A 115 -1.67 -2.15 6.78
C LYS A 115 -0.88 -3.42 7.14
N GLU A 116 -1.55 -4.46 7.62
CA GLU A 116 -0.92 -5.71 8.03
C GLU A 116 -0.26 -6.42 6.85
N ALA A 117 -0.92 -6.44 5.69
CA ALA A 117 -0.37 -6.96 4.45
C ALA A 117 0.78 -6.08 3.95
N TYR A 118 0.65 -4.76 4.05
CA TYR A 118 1.66 -3.81 3.59
C TYR A 118 2.96 -3.92 4.40
N ILE A 119 2.87 -4.10 5.72
CA ILE A 119 4.03 -4.36 6.59
C ILE A 119 4.78 -5.62 6.14
N LYS A 120 4.04 -6.71 5.87
CA LYS A 120 4.63 -7.97 5.38
C LYS A 120 5.33 -7.77 4.04
N VAL A 121 4.66 -7.13 3.07
CA VAL A 121 5.21 -6.84 1.74
C VAL A 121 6.49 -5.99 1.84
N LYS A 122 6.50 -4.96 2.69
CA LYS A 122 7.70 -4.13 2.95
C LYS A 122 8.86 -4.96 3.52
N ALA A 123 8.59 -5.85 4.47
CA ALA A 123 9.60 -6.71 5.08
C ALA A 123 10.20 -7.68 4.05
N ASP A 124 9.36 -8.32 3.24
CA ASP A 124 9.79 -9.27 2.20
C ASP A 124 10.61 -8.56 1.11
N ALA A 125 10.20 -7.35 0.70
CA ALA A 125 10.95 -6.55 -0.26
C ALA A 125 12.33 -6.16 0.28
N ALA A 126 12.42 -5.76 1.55
CA ALA A 126 13.69 -5.46 2.20
C ALA A 126 14.61 -6.69 2.25
N ALA A 127 14.08 -7.86 2.61
CA ALA A 127 14.84 -9.11 2.63
C ALA A 127 15.38 -9.48 1.24
N LYS A 128 14.57 -9.36 0.18
CA LYS A 128 15.00 -9.61 -1.21
C LYS A 128 16.08 -8.63 -1.67
N ALA A 129 15.99 -7.35 -1.30
CA ALA A 129 17.00 -6.36 -1.66
C ALA A 129 18.36 -6.68 -1.01
N VAL A 130 18.37 -7.18 0.23
CA VAL A 130 19.60 -7.64 0.90
C VAL A 130 20.21 -8.83 0.14
N GLN A 131 19.41 -9.84 -0.19
CA GLN A 131 19.88 -11.01 -0.95
C GLN A 131 20.42 -10.65 -2.33
N GLN A 132 19.76 -9.73 -3.05
CA GLN A 132 20.23 -9.26 -4.36
C GLN A 132 21.55 -8.49 -4.26
N LYS A 133 21.71 -7.68 -3.21
CA LYS A 133 22.97 -6.96 -2.96
C LYS A 133 24.12 -7.93 -2.66
N GLU A 134 23.90 -8.91 -1.79
CA GLU A 134 24.91 -9.93 -1.48
C GLU A 134 25.29 -10.74 -2.71
N ALA A 135 24.32 -11.15 -3.55
CA ALA A 135 24.58 -11.84 -4.80
C ALA A 135 25.35 -10.97 -5.81
N SER A 136 25.03 -9.68 -5.90
CA SER A 136 25.75 -8.73 -6.76
C SER A 136 27.17 -8.47 -6.28
N ASP A 137 27.39 -8.37 -4.96
CA ASP A 137 28.72 -8.17 -4.37
C ASP A 137 29.61 -9.40 -4.56
N LEU A 138 29.04 -10.62 -4.42
CA LEU A 138 29.73 -11.88 -4.73
C LEU A 138 30.09 -11.99 -6.22
N ALA A 139 29.15 -11.66 -7.12
CA ALA A 139 29.40 -11.68 -8.55
C ALA A 139 30.52 -10.71 -8.97
N ARG A 140 30.56 -9.52 -8.35
CA ARG A 140 31.64 -8.55 -8.56
C ARG A 140 32.99 -9.06 -8.06
N ALA A 141 33.05 -9.66 -6.87
CA ALA A 141 34.29 -10.22 -6.31
C ALA A 141 34.89 -11.33 -7.22
N CYS A 142 34.03 -12.19 -7.78
CA CYS A 142 34.45 -13.21 -8.75
C CYS A 142 35.00 -12.61 -10.06
N HIS A 143 34.42 -11.51 -10.54
CA HIS A 143 34.88 -10.84 -11.78
C HIS A 143 36.20 -10.09 -11.59
N GLU A 144 36.43 -9.53 -10.40
CA GLU A 144 37.66 -8.82 -10.04
C GLU A 144 38.84 -9.76 -9.68
N GLY A 145 38.65 -11.09 -9.77
CA GLY A 145 39.68 -12.08 -9.47
C GLY A 145 40.02 -12.18 -7.97
N VAL A 146 39.11 -11.74 -7.10
CA VAL A 146 39.26 -11.86 -5.65
C VAL A 146 38.83 -13.27 -5.24
N GLU A 147 39.79 -14.11 -4.85
CA GLU A 147 39.53 -15.44 -4.31
C GLU A 147 38.83 -15.30 -2.94
N VAL A 148 37.51 -15.48 -2.93
CA VAL A 148 36.70 -15.50 -1.71
C VAL A 148 36.67 -16.92 -1.14
N ASP A 149 37.47 -17.15 -0.10
CA ASP A 149 37.44 -18.37 0.72
C ASP A 149 36.10 -18.45 1.48
N PRO A 150 35.23 -19.44 1.19
CA PRO A 150 33.88 -19.52 1.75
C PRO A 150 33.85 -19.82 3.26
N LEU A 151 35.01 -20.07 3.89
CA LEU A 151 35.11 -20.38 5.33
C LEU A 151 35.77 -19.29 6.18
N LYS A 152 36.12 -18.12 5.60
CA LYS A 152 36.70 -17.01 6.37
C LYS A 152 35.84 -15.74 6.33
N PRO A 153 35.47 -15.16 7.49
CA PRO A 153 34.82 -13.85 7.52
C PRO A 153 35.77 -12.78 6.95
N LEU A 154 35.24 -11.95 6.06
CA LEU A 154 35.91 -10.83 5.39
C LEU A 154 36.62 -9.92 6.41
N ARG A 155 37.95 -9.94 6.46
CA ARG A 155 38.75 -8.94 7.17
C ARG A 155 39.14 -7.83 6.20
N ILE A 156 38.58 -6.65 6.42
CA ILE A 156 38.98 -5.42 5.73
C ILE A 156 40.41 -5.06 6.18
N ILE A 157 41.39 -5.20 5.29
CA ILE A 157 42.75 -4.72 5.52
C ILE A 157 42.82 -3.28 5.00
N LYS A 158 42.99 -2.30 5.89
CA LYS A 158 43.20 -0.90 5.52
C LYS A 158 44.56 -0.74 4.82
N PRO A 159 44.67 0.12 3.78
CA PRO A 159 45.95 0.39 3.15
C PRO A 159 46.87 1.15 4.11
N ARG A 160 48.13 0.71 4.20
CA ARG A 160 49.20 1.42 4.92
C ARG A 160 49.56 2.68 4.13
N GLN A 161 49.56 3.82 4.82
CA GLN A 161 50.13 5.07 4.32
C GLN A 161 51.66 4.99 4.20
#